data_AF-A0A965L7P6-F1
#
_entry.id   AF-A0A965L7P6-F1
#
_cell.length_a   1.000
_cell.length_b   1.000
_cell.length_c   1.000
_cell.angle_alpha   90.00
_cell.angle_beta   90.00
_cell.angle_gamma   90.00
#
_symmetry.space_group_name_H-M   'P 1'
#
loop_
_entity.id
_entity.type
_entity.pdbx_description
1 polymer ?
#
loop_
_entity_poly.entity_id
_entity_poly.type
_entity_poly.pdbx_seq_one_letter_code
_entity_poly.pdbx_strand_id
1 'polypeptide(L)'
;MQLLESVQNGPRLSVTTPLEEVEAAAATTDVLVLEFDAFRDGRGFSLASVLRERGYTGRLIAAGKVLPDQARHLRRTGFDAVELNPGADQATWTRMDQAFSAAYQDAVDPAPTIWERRAAARAATPATGPTEAELQALADRLNTELEGADAATILKAALDPSLGLRTAAISSFGAESAALLHLIAEEDAALPVVFLETGQHFFQTLQYRKQLSESLGLSDVRLVTPDAVEKADLDARDDLWKTDADACCDLRKTRPLARATVGFTALITGRKRHQNATRAALKPFEVLDGVLRINPLADWAAEDIEAHLTAHALPRHPLVEQGYLSIGCHTCTRPVQEGEDARAGRWSGMDKTECGIHLGRREPIAA
;
A
#
# COMPACT_ATOMS: atom_id res chain seq x y z
N MET A 1 -24.01 -13.59 22.71
CA MET A 1 -25.14 -13.08 23.53
C MET A 1 -25.89 -14.26 24.12
N GLN A 2 -26.50 -14.16 25.32
CA GLN A 2 -27.28 -15.28 25.88
C GLN A 2 -28.68 -15.35 25.24
N LEU A 3 -29.10 -16.54 24.82
CA LEU A 3 -30.46 -16.80 24.34
C LEU A 3 -31.32 -17.30 25.49
N LEU A 4 -32.46 -16.65 25.74
CA LEU A 4 -33.33 -16.94 26.88
C LEU A 4 -34.68 -17.46 26.41
N GLU A 5 -35.06 -18.66 26.82
CA GLU A 5 -36.35 -19.28 26.45
C GLU A 5 -37.50 -18.91 27.39
N SER A 6 -37.20 -18.19 28.47
CA SER A 6 -38.17 -17.75 29.47
C SER A 6 -38.09 -16.25 29.68
N VAL A 7 -39.24 -15.65 29.99
CA VAL A 7 -39.35 -14.24 30.36
C VAL A 7 -38.56 -13.99 31.64
N GLN A 8 -37.73 -12.95 31.64
CA GLN A 8 -36.90 -12.58 32.78
C GLN A 8 -37.58 -11.54 33.67
N ASN A 9 -37.17 -11.55 34.94
CA ASN A 9 -37.63 -10.58 35.94
C ASN A 9 -36.81 -9.28 35.83
N GLY A 10 -37.50 -8.14 35.83
CA GLY A 10 -36.90 -6.80 35.81
C GLY A 10 -37.89 -5.76 35.26
N PRO A 11 -37.62 -4.45 35.41
CA PRO A 11 -38.39 -3.42 34.71
C PRO A 11 -38.38 -3.66 33.20
N ARG A 12 -39.57 -3.67 32.60
CA ARG A 12 -39.77 -3.83 31.16
C ARG A 12 -40.24 -2.51 30.59
N LEU A 13 -39.47 -1.94 29.67
CA LEU A 13 -39.77 -0.67 29.03
C LEU A 13 -39.82 -0.88 27.52
N SER A 14 -40.78 -0.25 26.86
CA SER A 14 -40.79 -0.22 25.39
C SER A 14 -39.56 0.55 24.91
N VAL A 15 -39.00 0.14 23.77
CA VAL A 15 -37.94 0.91 23.08
C VAL A 15 -38.39 2.31 22.64
N THR A 16 -39.68 2.62 22.76
CA THR A 16 -40.24 3.95 22.50
C THR A 16 -40.28 4.86 23.72
N THR A 17 -40.02 4.31 24.92
CA THR A 17 -39.94 5.07 26.17
C THR A 17 -38.82 6.13 26.07
N PRO A 18 -39.07 7.38 26.50
CA PRO A 18 -38.06 8.44 26.50
C PRO A 18 -36.79 8.02 27.26
N LEU A 19 -35.62 8.42 26.74
CA LEU A 19 -34.31 8.05 27.31
C LEU A 19 -34.20 8.37 28.81
N GLU A 20 -34.72 9.52 29.24
CA GLU A 20 -34.68 9.95 30.65
C GLU A 20 -35.38 8.97 31.60
N GLU A 21 -36.50 8.38 31.17
CA GLU A 21 -37.24 7.38 31.94
C GLU A 21 -36.50 6.04 31.95
N VAL A 22 -35.90 5.66 30.82
CA VAL A 22 -35.07 4.46 30.70
C VAL A 22 -33.84 4.55 31.62
N GLU A 23 -33.21 5.71 31.70
CA GLU A 23 -32.07 5.96 32.58
C GLU A 23 -32.44 5.95 34.05
N ALA A 24 -33.58 6.56 34.41
CA ALA A 24 -34.10 6.51 35.77
C ALA A 24 -34.36 5.05 36.22
N ALA A 25 -34.91 4.22 35.34
CA ALA A 25 -35.08 2.79 35.60
C ALA A 25 -33.72 2.09 35.75
N ALA A 26 -32.79 2.30 34.82
CA ALA A 26 -31.46 1.71 34.82
C ALA A 26 -30.67 2.06 36.10
N ALA A 27 -30.83 3.25 36.66
CA ALA A 27 -30.16 3.67 37.88
C ALA A 27 -30.58 2.88 39.14
N THR A 28 -31.68 2.13 39.08
CA THR A 28 -32.27 1.44 40.24
C THR A 28 -32.34 -0.08 40.09
N THR A 29 -31.84 -0.64 38.99
CA THR A 29 -31.95 -2.08 38.69
C THR A 29 -30.68 -2.65 38.07
N ASP A 30 -30.32 -3.87 38.48
CA ASP A 30 -29.24 -4.64 37.87
C ASP A 30 -29.70 -5.43 36.63
N VAL A 31 -31.00 -5.44 36.33
CA VAL A 31 -31.58 -6.08 35.13
C VAL A 31 -32.61 -5.15 34.50
N LEU A 32 -32.44 -4.84 33.22
CA LEU A 32 -33.36 -4.01 32.45
C LEU A 32 -33.74 -4.70 31.15
N VAL A 33 -35.04 -4.79 30.87
CA VAL A 33 -35.57 -5.37 29.63
C VAL A 33 -36.09 -4.25 28.72
N LEU A 34 -35.57 -4.18 27.50
CA LEU A 34 -36.08 -3.29 26.46
C LEU A 34 -36.92 -4.07 25.45
N GLU A 35 -38.20 -3.73 25.36
CA GLU A 35 -39.20 -4.40 24.55
C GLU A 35 -39.36 -3.73 23.18
N PHE A 36 -39.03 -4.48 22.12
CA PHE A 36 -39.17 -4.03 20.74
C PHE A 36 -40.60 -4.25 20.25
N ASP A 37 -41.34 -3.17 20.02
CA ASP A 37 -42.72 -3.20 19.52
C ASP A 37 -42.81 -3.65 18.05
N ALA A 38 -41.73 -3.45 17.29
CA ALA A 38 -41.58 -3.85 15.89
C ALA A 38 -40.12 -4.14 15.54
N PHE A 39 -39.89 -5.12 14.67
CA PHE A 39 -38.53 -5.48 14.23
C PHE A 39 -37.80 -4.36 13.48
N ARG A 40 -38.55 -3.41 12.92
CA ARG A 40 -38.01 -2.24 12.22
C ARG A 40 -37.65 -1.07 13.15
N ASP A 41 -37.87 -1.20 14.45
CA ASP A 41 -37.60 -0.12 15.40
C ASP A 41 -36.15 -0.15 15.87
N GLY A 42 -35.38 0.84 15.41
CA GLY A 42 -33.96 0.98 15.72
C GLY A 42 -33.67 1.57 17.11
N ARG A 43 -34.66 2.13 17.82
CA ARG A 43 -34.42 2.92 19.05
C ARG A 43 -33.80 2.12 20.17
N GLY A 44 -34.16 0.84 20.31
CA GLY A 44 -33.60 -0.03 21.35
C GLY A 44 -32.09 -0.20 21.25
N PHE A 45 -31.54 -0.20 20.03
CA PHE A 45 -30.09 -0.25 19.80
C PHE A 45 -29.41 1.02 20.29
N SER A 46 -29.97 2.19 19.97
CA SER A 46 -29.45 3.48 20.44
C SER A 46 -29.54 3.63 21.95
N LEU A 47 -30.68 3.25 22.55
CA LEU A 47 -30.85 3.28 24.01
C LEU A 47 -29.81 2.40 24.71
N ALA A 48 -29.58 1.18 24.22
CA ALA A 48 -28.57 0.30 24.79
C ALA A 48 -27.15 0.88 24.68
N SER A 49 -26.77 1.45 23.53
CA SER A 49 -25.45 2.10 23.35
C SER A 49 -25.26 3.26 24.32
N VAL A 50 -26.27 4.14 24.41
CA VAL A 50 -26.22 5.32 25.29
C VAL A 50 -26.15 4.92 26.77
N LEU A 51 -26.91 3.90 27.19
CA LEU A 51 -26.83 3.38 28.57
C LEU A 51 -25.42 2.88 28.90
N ARG A 52 -24.77 2.17 27.97
CA ARG A 52 -23.40 1.65 28.15
C ARG A 52 -22.36 2.76 28.16
N GLU A 53 -22.47 3.73 27.26
CA GLU A 53 -21.63 4.94 27.23
C GLU A 53 -21.75 5.76 28.52
N ARG A 54 -22.95 5.78 29.12
CA ARG A 54 -23.23 6.44 30.41
C ARG A 54 -22.93 5.55 31.64
N GLY A 55 -22.31 4.39 31.44
CA GLY A 55 -21.75 3.57 32.51
C GLY A 55 -22.71 2.57 33.15
N TYR A 56 -23.87 2.29 32.54
CA TYR A 56 -24.73 1.20 33.01
C TYR A 56 -24.03 -0.15 32.83
N THR A 57 -23.79 -0.85 33.93
CA THR A 57 -23.11 -2.16 33.95
C THR A 57 -24.05 -3.34 34.23
N GLY A 58 -25.32 -3.05 34.55
CA GLY A 58 -26.34 -4.07 34.75
C GLY A 58 -26.68 -4.81 33.46
N ARG A 59 -27.51 -5.85 33.59
CA ARG A 59 -27.87 -6.76 32.52
C ARG A 59 -28.94 -6.16 31.61
N LEU A 60 -28.62 -5.93 30.35
CA LEU A 60 -29.55 -5.47 29.30
C LEU A 60 -30.09 -6.66 28.51
N ILE A 61 -31.41 -6.77 28.46
CA ILE A 61 -32.11 -7.87 27.78
C ILE A 61 -33.01 -7.30 26.68
N ALA A 62 -32.85 -7.78 25.46
CA ALA A 62 -33.75 -7.46 24.36
C ALA A 62 -34.95 -8.43 24.38
N ALA A 63 -36.16 -7.91 24.22
CA ALA A 63 -37.37 -8.74 24.16
C ALA A 63 -38.35 -8.24 23.10
N GLY A 64 -39.38 -9.03 22.80
CA GLY A 64 -40.43 -8.66 21.85
C GLY A 64 -40.10 -9.02 20.39
N LYS A 65 -40.39 -8.12 19.46
CA LYS A 65 -40.27 -8.38 18.02
C LYS A 65 -38.85 -8.17 17.51
N VAL A 66 -37.93 -9.01 17.95
CA VAL A 66 -36.54 -9.04 17.50
C VAL A 66 -36.31 -10.25 16.59
N LEU A 67 -35.52 -10.07 15.53
CA LEU A 67 -35.21 -11.12 14.57
C LEU A 67 -33.78 -11.69 14.76
N PRO A 68 -33.50 -12.93 14.33
CA PRO A 68 -32.18 -13.53 14.46
C PRO A 68 -31.05 -12.74 13.79
N ASP A 69 -31.31 -12.12 12.64
CA ASP A 69 -30.33 -11.29 11.91
C ASP A 69 -29.88 -10.05 12.70
N GLN A 70 -30.68 -9.62 13.68
CA GLN A 70 -30.36 -8.52 14.59
C GLN A 70 -29.49 -8.94 15.78
N ALA A 71 -29.26 -10.24 16.00
CA ALA A 71 -28.54 -10.77 17.16
C ALA A 71 -27.15 -10.15 17.34
N ARG A 72 -26.38 -10.04 16.25
CA ARG A 72 -25.07 -9.39 16.29
C ARG A 72 -25.19 -7.93 16.68
N HIS A 73 -26.18 -7.21 16.12
CA HIS A 73 -26.32 -5.77 16.36
C HIS A 73 -26.69 -5.50 17.82
N LEU A 74 -27.59 -6.30 18.40
CA LEU A 74 -27.92 -6.23 19.81
C LEU A 74 -26.69 -6.38 20.71
N ARG A 75 -25.87 -7.41 20.46
CA ARG A 75 -24.64 -7.64 21.21
C ARG A 75 -23.68 -6.45 21.08
N ARG A 76 -23.52 -5.93 19.87
CA ARG A 76 -22.62 -4.81 19.56
C ARG A 76 -23.05 -3.50 20.20
N THR A 77 -24.35 -3.27 20.37
CA THR A 77 -24.87 -2.09 21.09
C THR A 77 -25.00 -2.32 22.60
N GLY A 78 -24.58 -3.47 23.11
CA GLY A 78 -24.43 -3.70 24.55
C GLY A 78 -25.54 -4.52 25.22
N PHE A 79 -26.42 -5.19 24.48
CA PHE A 79 -27.32 -6.18 25.06
C PHE A 79 -26.56 -7.46 25.44
N ASP A 80 -26.85 -7.98 26.64
CA ASP A 80 -26.25 -9.21 27.17
C ASP A 80 -27.03 -10.45 26.75
N ALA A 81 -28.34 -10.30 26.60
CA ALA A 81 -29.25 -11.41 26.30
C ALA A 81 -30.44 -10.98 25.42
N VAL A 82 -31.09 -11.97 24.83
CA VAL A 82 -32.35 -11.82 24.10
C VAL A 82 -33.36 -12.87 24.57
N GLU A 83 -34.57 -12.44 24.88
CA GLU A 83 -35.72 -13.32 25.08
C GLU A 83 -36.24 -13.81 23.73
N LEU A 84 -36.25 -15.13 23.56
CA LEU A 84 -36.72 -15.77 22.37
C LEU A 84 -38.23 -16.00 22.42
N ASN A 85 -38.90 -15.75 21.29
CA ASN A 85 -40.30 -16.13 21.14
C ASN A 85 -40.45 -17.66 21.17
N PRO A 86 -41.58 -18.20 21.68
CA PRO A 86 -41.83 -19.64 21.70
C PRO A 86 -41.67 -20.26 20.29
N GLY A 87 -40.87 -21.32 20.19
CA GLY A 87 -40.59 -22.00 18.93
C GLY A 87 -39.47 -21.38 18.07
N ALA A 88 -38.75 -20.38 18.58
CA ALA A 88 -37.58 -19.83 17.89
C ALA A 88 -36.45 -20.86 17.74
N ASP A 89 -35.82 -20.89 16.58
CA ASP A 89 -34.65 -21.73 16.31
C ASP A 89 -33.37 -21.09 16.87
N GLN A 90 -32.90 -21.58 18.02
CA GLN A 90 -31.67 -21.12 18.66
C GLN A 90 -30.42 -21.27 17.76
N ALA A 91 -30.39 -22.27 16.87
CA ALA A 91 -29.25 -22.50 15.99
C ALA A 91 -29.13 -21.34 14.98
N THR A 92 -30.26 -20.86 14.45
CA THR A 92 -30.28 -19.68 13.57
C THR A 92 -29.82 -18.41 14.30
N TRP A 93 -30.26 -18.18 15.53
CA TRP A 93 -29.79 -17.04 16.34
C TRP A 93 -28.28 -17.09 16.60
N THR A 94 -27.76 -18.25 16.99
CA THR A 94 -26.32 -18.45 17.22
C THR A 94 -25.51 -18.20 15.95
N ARG A 95 -25.97 -18.72 14.81
CA ARG A 95 -25.34 -18.51 13.51
C ARG A 95 -25.32 -17.03 13.12
N MET A 96 -26.42 -16.30 13.36
CA MET A 96 -26.52 -14.89 12.98
C MET A 96 -25.67 -13.97 13.87
N ASP A 97 -25.53 -14.24 15.18
CA ASP A 97 -24.59 -13.51 16.05
C ASP A 97 -23.14 -13.60 15.52
N GLN A 98 -22.80 -14.76 14.93
CA GLN A 98 -21.46 -15.08 14.41
C GLN A 98 -21.31 -14.90 12.89
N ALA A 99 -22.36 -14.47 12.16
CA ALA A 99 -22.38 -14.48 10.70
C ALA A 99 -21.25 -13.66 10.05
N PHE A 100 -20.73 -12.65 10.76
CA PHE A 100 -19.61 -11.83 10.28
C PHE A 100 -18.35 -12.10 11.10
N SER A 101 -17.29 -12.46 10.41
CA SER A 101 -15.99 -12.76 11.05
C SER A 101 -15.29 -11.50 11.55
N ALA A 102 -15.63 -10.30 11.07
CA ALA A 102 -14.96 -9.04 11.42
C ALA A 102 -15.94 -7.88 11.66
N ALA A 103 -15.47 -6.85 12.36
CA ALA A 103 -16.17 -5.60 12.63
C ALA A 103 -15.50 -4.45 11.87
N TYR A 104 -16.27 -3.53 11.27
CA TYR A 104 -15.68 -2.39 10.56
C TYR A 104 -15.37 -1.20 11.49
N GLN A 105 -16.23 -0.95 12.48
CA GLN A 105 -16.15 0.12 13.47
C GLN A 105 -16.03 -0.47 14.88
N ASP A 106 -15.62 0.34 15.84
CA ASP A 106 -15.70 0.03 17.27
C ASP A 106 -17.17 -0.04 17.72
N ALA A 107 -17.43 -0.75 18.81
CA ALA A 107 -18.74 -0.78 19.45
C ALA A 107 -18.58 -1.15 20.94
N VAL A 108 -19.68 -1.40 21.65
CA VAL A 108 -19.65 -1.76 23.08
C VAL A 108 -18.97 -3.11 23.30
N ASP A 109 -19.03 -4.02 22.32
CA ASP A 109 -18.36 -5.31 22.41
C ASP A 109 -16.84 -5.20 22.19
N PRO A 110 -16.01 -6.01 22.87
CA PRO A 110 -14.56 -5.95 22.75
C PRO A 110 -14.03 -6.58 21.44
N ALA A 111 -14.87 -6.72 20.42
CA ALA A 111 -14.50 -7.36 19.17
C ALA A 111 -13.59 -6.43 18.36
N PRO A 112 -12.34 -6.83 18.07
CA PRO A 112 -11.42 -5.95 17.38
C PRO A 112 -11.90 -5.68 15.96
N THR A 113 -11.71 -4.44 15.51
CA THR A 113 -12.04 -4.03 14.16
C THR A 113 -11.18 -4.74 13.14
N ILE A 114 -11.61 -4.76 11.88
CA ILE A 114 -10.84 -5.28 10.77
C ILE A 114 -9.49 -4.55 10.65
N TRP A 115 -9.44 -3.28 11.04
CA TRP A 115 -8.23 -2.46 11.05
C TRP A 115 -7.27 -2.88 12.15
N GLU A 116 -7.76 -3.07 13.37
CA GLU A 116 -6.95 -3.59 14.49
C GLU A 116 -6.47 -5.01 14.21
N ARG A 117 -7.30 -5.88 13.63
CA ARG A 117 -6.89 -7.22 13.21
C ARG A 117 -5.81 -7.18 12.14
N ARG A 118 -5.91 -6.26 11.18
CA ARG A 118 -4.88 -6.06 10.15
C ARG A 118 -3.60 -5.47 10.75
N ALA A 119 -3.70 -4.52 11.68
CA ALA A 119 -2.57 -3.94 12.37
C ALA A 119 -1.87 -4.98 13.27
N ALA A 120 -2.63 -5.77 14.03
CA ALA A 120 -2.13 -6.88 14.83
C ALA A 120 -1.53 -7.98 13.94
N ALA A 121 -2.13 -8.31 12.79
CA ALA A 121 -1.53 -9.24 11.84
C ALA A 121 -0.22 -8.69 11.23
N ARG A 122 -0.14 -7.38 10.95
CA ARG A 122 1.10 -6.72 10.52
C ARG A 122 2.16 -6.70 11.63
N ALA A 123 1.77 -6.53 12.89
CA ALA A 123 2.67 -6.50 14.04
C ALA A 123 3.09 -7.91 14.50
N ALA A 124 2.22 -8.91 14.34
CA ALA A 124 2.46 -10.32 14.66
C ALA A 124 3.12 -11.08 13.50
N THR A 125 3.19 -10.48 12.31
CA THR A 125 4.15 -10.91 11.29
C THR A 125 5.51 -10.48 11.81
N PRO A 126 6.41 -11.41 12.19
CA PRO A 126 7.74 -11.02 12.59
C PRO A 126 8.38 -10.28 11.41
N ALA A 127 9.17 -9.25 11.68
CA ALA A 127 10.09 -8.71 10.70
C ALA A 127 11.14 -9.77 10.38
N THR A 128 10.80 -10.80 9.61
CA THR A 128 11.72 -11.85 9.13
C THR A 128 12.57 -11.34 7.97
N GLY A 129 12.89 -10.04 7.97
CA GLY A 129 13.82 -9.44 7.03
C GLY A 129 15.12 -9.12 7.76
N PRO A 130 16.25 -9.10 7.06
CA PRO A 130 17.51 -8.66 7.64
C PRO A 130 17.36 -7.23 8.20
N THR A 131 17.97 -7.00 9.35
CA THR A 131 18.15 -5.67 9.94
C THR A 131 18.98 -4.79 9.02
N GLU A 132 18.91 -3.47 9.19
CA GLU A 132 19.71 -2.52 8.41
C GLU A 132 21.22 -2.78 8.56
N ALA A 133 21.67 -3.18 9.75
CA ALA A 133 23.07 -3.56 9.99
C ALA A 133 23.48 -4.84 9.23
N GLU A 134 22.60 -5.85 9.18
CA GLU A 134 22.84 -7.07 8.40
C GLU A 134 22.86 -6.78 6.90
N LEU A 135 21.96 -5.91 6.40
CA LEU A 135 21.97 -5.45 5.02
C LEU A 135 23.24 -4.66 4.69
N GLN A 136 23.73 -3.84 5.62
CA GLN A 136 24.95 -3.06 5.41
C GLN A 136 26.17 -3.97 5.34
N ALA A 137 26.28 -4.95 6.25
CA ALA A 137 27.33 -5.96 6.21
C ALA A 137 27.28 -6.79 4.92
N LEU A 138 26.07 -7.14 4.44
CA LEU A 138 25.87 -7.81 3.16
C LEU A 138 26.32 -6.94 1.98
N ALA A 139 25.94 -5.66 1.95
CA ALA A 139 26.33 -4.74 0.90
C ALA A 139 27.85 -4.56 0.82
N ASP A 140 28.52 -4.38 1.96
CA ASP A 140 29.97 -4.20 2.03
C ASP A 140 30.71 -5.48 1.60
N ARG A 141 30.21 -6.65 1.99
CA ARG A 141 30.75 -7.94 1.54
C ARG A 141 30.58 -8.11 0.03
N LEU A 142 29.39 -7.92 -0.52
CA LEU A 142 29.13 -8.08 -1.95
C LEU A 142 29.93 -7.07 -2.79
N ASN A 143 30.05 -5.82 -2.35
CA ASN A 143 30.90 -4.83 -3.05
C ASN A 143 32.38 -5.24 -3.07
N THR A 144 32.86 -5.95 -2.03
CA THR A 144 34.24 -6.44 -1.94
C THR A 144 34.44 -7.69 -2.81
N GLU A 145 33.52 -8.66 -2.72
CA GLU A 145 33.58 -9.92 -3.46
C GLU A 145 33.41 -9.73 -4.97
N LEU A 146 32.65 -8.70 -5.38
CA LEU A 146 32.27 -8.44 -6.77
C LEU A 146 32.93 -7.17 -7.32
N GLU A 147 34.07 -6.76 -6.76
CA GLU A 147 34.82 -5.62 -7.27
C GLU A 147 35.22 -5.86 -8.73
N GLY A 148 34.80 -4.96 -9.63
CA GLY A 148 35.06 -5.07 -11.06
C GLY A 148 34.22 -6.14 -11.81
N ALA A 149 33.25 -6.76 -11.15
CA ALA A 149 32.33 -7.70 -11.79
C ALA A 149 31.40 -6.99 -12.78
N ASP A 150 30.95 -7.74 -13.80
CA ASP A 150 29.97 -7.23 -14.75
C ASP A 150 28.54 -7.19 -14.18
N ALA A 151 27.64 -6.51 -14.88
CA ALA A 151 26.26 -6.30 -14.44
C ALA A 151 25.48 -7.62 -14.26
N ALA A 152 25.71 -8.61 -15.12
CA ALA A 152 25.04 -9.91 -15.04
C ALA A 152 25.50 -10.66 -13.77
N THR A 153 26.79 -10.65 -13.48
CA THR A 153 27.38 -11.27 -12.28
C THR A 153 26.87 -10.58 -11.00
N ILE A 154 26.82 -9.24 -10.99
CA ILE A 154 26.26 -8.46 -9.88
C ILE A 154 24.79 -8.84 -9.63
N LEU A 155 23.99 -8.89 -10.69
CA LEU A 155 22.57 -9.21 -10.59
C LEU A 155 22.35 -10.64 -10.09
N LYS A 156 23.05 -11.61 -10.67
CA LYS A 156 22.98 -13.02 -10.27
C LYS A 156 23.32 -13.22 -8.80
N ALA A 157 24.39 -12.59 -8.32
CA ALA A 157 24.78 -12.66 -6.91
C ALA A 157 23.70 -12.05 -6.00
N ALA A 158 23.07 -10.94 -6.41
CA ALA A 158 22.02 -10.28 -5.65
C ALA A 158 20.71 -11.08 -5.59
N LEU A 159 20.49 -11.97 -6.56
CA LEU A 159 19.30 -12.82 -6.67
C LEU A 159 19.50 -14.24 -6.11
N ASP A 160 20.65 -14.52 -5.49
CA ASP A 160 20.90 -15.80 -4.84
C ASP A 160 19.85 -16.07 -3.72
N PRO A 161 19.04 -17.14 -3.83
CA PRO A 161 18.02 -17.46 -2.84
C PRO A 161 18.56 -17.66 -1.41
N SER A 162 19.84 -18.01 -1.26
CA SER A 162 20.49 -18.18 0.04
C SER A 162 20.61 -16.86 0.83
N LEU A 163 20.51 -15.71 0.15
CA LEU A 163 20.49 -14.40 0.82
C LEU A 163 19.15 -14.10 1.49
N GLY A 164 18.09 -14.86 1.18
CA GLY A 164 16.76 -14.67 1.78
C GLY A 164 16.13 -13.30 1.48
N LEU A 165 16.62 -12.60 0.45
CA LEU A 165 16.13 -11.28 0.08
C LEU A 165 14.79 -11.38 -0.65
N ARG A 166 13.86 -10.48 -0.30
CA ARG A 166 12.66 -10.21 -1.09
C ARG A 166 12.98 -9.07 -2.03
N THR A 167 13.27 -9.40 -3.29
CA THR A 167 13.78 -8.46 -4.28
C THR A 167 12.68 -8.02 -5.26
N ALA A 168 12.69 -6.74 -5.63
CA ALA A 168 11.94 -6.20 -6.76
C ALA A 168 12.82 -5.25 -7.56
N ALA A 169 12.47 -5.03 -8.83
CA ALA A 169 13.09 -4.01 -9.65
C ALA A 169 12.17 -2.80 -9.79
N ILE A 170 12.76 -1.61 -9.89
CA ILE A 170 12.03 -0.38 -10.22
C ILE A 170 12.45 0.05 -11.62
N SER A 171 11.48 0.16 -12.53
CA SER A 171 11.73 0.59 -13.90
C SER A 171 10.74 1.66 -14.32
N SER A 172 11.24 2.71 -14.98
CA SER A 172 10.41 3.71 -15.66
C SER A 172 10.10 3.33 -17.10
N PHE A 173 10.66 2.23 -17.62
CA PHE A 173 10.61 1.87 -19.04
C PHE A 173 11.05 3.04 -19.95
N GLY A 174 12.07 3.79 -19.50
CA GLY A 174 12.66 4.89 -20.26
C GLY A 174 13.62 4.41 -21.35
N ALA A 175 14.32 5.35 -21.97
CA ALA A 175 15.22 5.11 -23.11
C ALA A 175 16.18 3.93 -22.90
N GLU A 176 16.81 3.85 -21.73
CA GLU A 176 17.83 2.86 -21.41
C GLU A 176 17.30 1.64 -20.63
N SER A 177 16.01 1.61 -20.28
CA SER A 177 15.47 0.61 -19.35
C SER A 177 15.48 -0.82 -19.91
N ALA A 178 15.53 -0.99 -21.24
CA ALA A 178 15.55 -2.31 -21.86
C ALA A 178 16.79 -3.12 -21.50
N ALA A 179 17.95 -2.49 -21.32
CA ALA A 179 19.17 -3.20 -20.94
C ALA A 179 19.04 -3.90 -19.58
N LEU A 180 18.63 -3.15 -18.54
CA LEU A 180 18.42 -3.73 -17.20
C LEU A 180 17.29 -4.75 -17.18
N LEU A 181 16.16 -4.46 -17.85
CA LEU A 181 15.02 -5.36 -17.87
C LEU A 181 15.35 -6.67 -18.59
N HIS A 182 16.16 -6.64 -19.64
CA HIS A 182 16.66 -7.84 -20.28
C HIS A 182 17.55 -8.66 -19.35
N LEU A 183 18.51 -8.04 -18.66
CA LEU A 183 19.35 -8.74 -17.66
C LEU A 183 18.51 -9.38 -16.56
N ILE A 184 17.45 -8.70 -16.08
CA ILE A 184 16.51 -9.26 -15.11
C ILE A 184 15.76 -10.45 -15.70
N ALA A 185 15.26 -10.35 -16.93
CA ALA A 185 14.49 -11.41 -17.56
C ALA A 185 15.32 -12.70 -17.78
N GLU A 186 16.61 -12.56 -18.10
CA GLU A 186 17.53 -13.69 -18.25
C GLU A 186 17.79 -14.44 -16.93
N GLU A 187 17.80 -13.72 -15.80
CA GLU A 187 18.03 -14.33 -14.47
C GLU A 187 16.72 -14.83 -13.83
N ASP A 188 15.68 -13.99 -13.80
CA ASP A 188 14.36 -14.32 -13.23
C ASP A 188 13.24 -13.45 -13.86
N ALA A 189 12.59 -13.98 -14.90
CA ALA A 189 11.45 -13.33 -15.55
C ALA A 189 10.18 -13.24 -14.67
N ALA A 190 10.15 -13.90 -13.51
CA ALA A 190 9.09 -13.78 -12.51
C ALA A 190 9.39 -12.74 -11.43
N LEU A 191 10.58 -12.12 -11.46
CA LEU A 191 10.95 -11.07 -10.52
C LEU A 191 9.98 -9.87 -10.62
N PRO A 192 9.45 -9.38 -9.50
CA PRO A 192 8.52 -8.24 -9.50
C PRO A 192 9.16 -6.96 -10.08
N VAL A 193 8.61 -6.45 -11.18
CA VAL A 193 9.02 -5.17 -11.78
C VAL A 193 7.97 -4.11 -11.48
N VAL A 194 8.32 -3.16 -10.62
CA VAL A 194 7.45 -2.04 -10.24
C VAL A 194 7.56 -0.92 -11.27
N PHE A 195 6.42 -0.59 -11.89
CA PHE A 195 6.24 0.58 -12.75
C PHE A 195 5.31 1.60 -12.10
N LEU A 196 5.81 2.81 -11.87
CA LEU A 196 4.99 3.92 -11.37
C LEU A 196 4.21 4.54 -12.52
N GLU A 197 2.92 4.20 -12.60
CA GLU A 197 2.01 4.85 -13.53
C GLU A 197 1.54 6.18 -12.91
N THR A 198 2.27 7.24 -13.25
CA THR A 198 1.99 8.59 -12.78
C THR A 198 0.69 9.19 -13.34
N GLY A 199 0.12 8.65 -14.41
CA GLY A 199 -0.98 9.25 -15.18
C GLY A 199 -0.55 10.44 -16.05
N GLN A 200 0.76 10.68 -16.16
CA GLN A 200 1.37 11.80 -16.89
C GLN A 200 2.48 11.30 -17.85
N HIS A 201 2.50 10.01 -18.20
CA HIS A 201 3.48 9.45 -19.14
C HIS A 201 3.14 9.79 -20.59
N PHE A 202 4.13 9.72 -21.47
CA PHE A 202 3.86 9.64 -22.89
C PHE A 202 3.10 8.36 -23.20
N PHE A 203 2.15 8.42 -24.15
CA PHE A 203 1.44 7.24 -24.62
C PHE A 203 2.40 6.18 -25.18
N GLN A 204 3.46 6.63 -25.85
CA GLN A 204 4.55 5.79 -26.35
C GLN A 204 5.25 5.00 -25.23
N THR A 205 5.44 5.57 -24.05
CA THR A 205 6.04 4.87 -22.91
C THR A 205 5.12 3.77 -22.39
N LEU A 206 3.80 4.01 -22.36
CA LEU A 206 2.82 2.99 -21.96
C LEU A 206 2.76 1.82 -22.96
N GLN A 207 2.82 2.12 -24.26
CA GLN A 207 2.91 1.10 -25.32
C GLN A 207 4.22 0.31 -25.26
N TYR A 208 5.35 1.02 -25.19
CA TYR A 208 6.67 0.44 -25.12
C TYR A 208 6.82 -0.47 -23.90
N ARG A 209 6.32 -0.06 -22.73
CA ARG A 209 6.27 -0.91 -21.53
C ARG A 209 5.59 -2.25 -21.82
N LYS A 210 4.41 -2.22 -22.43
CA LYS A 210 3.65 -3.44 -22.74
C LYS A 210 4.44 -4.34 -23.70
N GLN A 211 4.91 -3.78 -24.82
CA GLN A 211 5.67 -4.49 -25.85
C GLN A 211 6.95 -5.11 -25.30
N LEU A 212 7.73 -4.34 -24.54
CA LEU A 212 8.99 -4.80 -23.96
C LEU A 212 8.76 -5.88 -22.90
N SER A 213 7.72 -5.73 -22.07
CA SER A 213 7.38 -6.75 -21.06
C SER A 213 6.99 -8.08 -21.72
N GLU A 214 6.19 -8.02 -22.79
CA GLU A 214 5.79 -9.19 -23.58
C GLU A 214 7.00 -9.82 -24.29
N SER A 215 7.87 -9.02 -24.91
CA SER A 215 9.04 -9.53 -25.65
C SER A 215 10.09 -10.17 -24.73
N LEU A 216 10.25 -9.65 -23.51
CA LEU A 216 11.18 -10.17 -22.52
C LEU A 216 10.55 -11.28 -21.64
N GLY A 217 9.26 -11.58 -21.79
CA GLY A 217 8.59 -12.59 -20.97
C GLY A 217 8.41 -12.21 -19.49
N LEU A 218 8.48 -10.93 -19.16
CA LEU A 218 8.32 -10.45 -17.77
C LEU A 218 6.89 -10.72 -17.29
N SER A 219 6.77 -11.58 -16.28
CA SER A 219 5.46 -12.11 -15.83
C SER A 219 4.84 -11.38 -14.64
N ASP A 220 5.61 -10.59 -13.88
CA ASP A 220 5.14 -9.81 -12.72
C ASP A 220 5.47 -8.31 -12.86
N VAL A 221 4.94 -7.66 -13.91
CA VAL A 221 5.03 -6.19 -14.05
C VAL A 221 3.87 -5.53 -13.31
N ARG A 222 4.19 -4.89 -12.18
CA ARG A 222 3.22 -4.27 -11.27
C ARG A 222 3.02 -2.79 -11.59
N LEU A 223 1.82 -2.44 -12.03
CA LEU A 223 1.44 -1.04 -12.25
C LEU A 223 0.99 -0.41 -10.94
N VAL A 224 1.66 0.66 -10.54
CA VAL A 224 1.41 1.38 -9.28
C VAL A 224 0.97 2.79 -9.60
N THR A 225 -0.28 3.11 -9.26
CA THR A 225 -0.88 4.43 -9.47
C THR A 225 -0.87 5.27 -8.19
N PRO A 226 -0.99 6.61 -8.28
CA PRO A 226 -1.36 7.43 -7.13
C PRO A 226 -2.65 6.93 -6.47
N ASP A 227 -2.79 7.22 -5.17
CA ASP A 227 -4.05 6.94 -4.47
C ASP A 227 -5.14 7.83 -5.06
N ALA A 228 -6.30 7.25 -5.35
CA ALA A 228 -7.36 7.94 -6.08
C ALA A 228 -7.97 9.10 -5.26
N VAL A 229 -8.04 8.95 -3.94
CA VAL A 229 -8.57 9.99 -3.04
C VAL A 229 -7.53 11.09 -2.89
N GLU A 230 -6.28 10.75 -2.59
CA GLU A 230 -5.19 11.75 -2.52
C GLU A 230 -5.08 12.54 -3.83
N LYS A 231 -5.20 11.86 -4.98
CA LYS A 231 -5.16 12.50 -6.29
C LYS A 231 -6.36 13.43 -6.50
N ALA A 232 -7.57 12.98 -6.17
CA ALA A 232 -8.78 13.79 -6.33
C ALA A 232 -8.74 15.05 -5.45
N ASP A 233 -8.16 14.96 -4.25
CA ASP A 233 -8.07 16.08 -3.31
C ASP A 233 -6.95 17.06 -3.68
N LEU A 234 -5.77 16.54 -4.06
CA LEU A 234 -4.55 17.34 -4.24
C LEU A 234 -4.26 17.75 -5.70
N ASP A 235 -4.80 17.02 -6.68
CA ASP A 235 -4.54 17.26 -8.11
C ASP A 235 -5.75 16.89 -9.00
N ALA A 236 -6.93 17.41 -8.64
CA ALA A 236 -8.21 17.13 -9.31
C ALA A 236 -8.20 17.43 -10.82
N ARG A 237 -7.38 18.39 -11.25
CA ARG A 237 -7.31 18.86 -12.65
C ARG A 237 -6.15 18.27 -13.45
N ASP A 238 -5.38 17.36 -12.85
CA ASP A 238 -4.17 16.78 -13.47
C ASP A 238 -3.13 17.84 -13.90
N ASP A 239 -3.06 18.97 -13.19
CA ASP A 239 -2.22 20.11 -13.52
C ASP A 239 -1.31 20.63 -12.41
N LEU A 240 -1.21 19.93 -11.28
CA LEU A 240 -0.34 20.28 -10.15
C LEU A 240 1.13 20.47 -10.57
N TRP A 241 1.60 19.75 -11.60
CA TRP A 241 2.96 19.89 -12.13
C TRP A 241 3.29 21.31 -12.64
N LYS A 242 2.28 22.12 -12.99
CA LYS A 242 2.47 23.50 -13.44
C LYS A 242 2.80 24.45 -12.30
N THR A 243 2.22 24.18 -11.12
CA THR A 243 2.32 25.07 -9.95
C THR A 243 3.32 24.55 -8.93
N ASP A 244 3.42 23.24 -8.76
CA ASP A 244 4.32 22.58 -7.82
C ASP A 244 4.75 21.19 -8.35
N ALA A 245 5.90 21.16 -9.03
CA ALA A 245 6.47 19.94 -9.59
C ALA A 245 6.97 18.96 -8.52
N ASP A 246 7.24 19.41 -7.29
CA ASP A 246 7.68 18.55 -6.20
C ASP A 246 6.53 17.87 -5.49
N ALA A 247 5.45 18.60 -5.20
CA ALA A 247 4.19 18.01 -4.72
C ALA A 247 3.61 17.03 -5.73
N CYS A 248 3.68 17.35 -7.03
CA CYS A 248 3.27 16.43 -8.09
C CYS A 248 4.10 15.14 -8.09
N CYS A 249 5.44 15.25 -7.98
CA CYS A 249 6.31 14.08 -7.88
C CYS A 249 6.06 13.28 -6.59
N ASP A 250 5.81 13.95 -5.47
CA ASP A 250 5.51 13.29 -4.19
C ASP A 250 4.24 12.44 -4.29
N LEU A 251 3.15 13.07 -4.74
CA LEU A 251 1.84 12.45 -4.93
C LEU A 251 1.87 11.28 -5.92
N ARG A 252 2.51 11.46 -7.08
CA ARG A 252 2.45 10.50 -8.20
C ARG A 252 3.58 9.50 -8.24
N LYS A 253 4.68 9.72 -7.51
CA LYS A 253 5.87 8.85 -7.55
C LYS A 253 6.32 8.41 -6.16
N THR A 254 6.62 9.34 -5.27
CA THR A 254 7.25 9.00 -3.98
C THR A 254 6.32 8.21 -3.07
N ARG A 255 5.10 8.71 -2.79
CA ARG A 255 4.13 8.01 -1.92
C ARG A 255 3.68 6.66 -2.50
N PRO A 256 3.33 6.56 -3.80
CA PRO A 256 2.91 5.29 -4.37
C PRO A 256 4.05 4.26 -4.38
N LEU A 257 5.28 4.70 -4.69
CA LEU A 257 6.44 3.82 -4.62
C LEU A 257 6.65 3.30 -3.21
N ALA A 258 6.65 4.19 -2.21
CA ALA A 258 6.84 3.80 -0.82
C ALA A 258 5.81 2.73 -0.38
N ARG A 259 4.55 2.86 -0.80
CA ARG A 259 3.50 1.86 -0.54
C ARG A 259 3.75 0.54 -1.28
N ALA A 260 4.15 0.61 -2.55
CA ALA A 260 4.35 -0.56 -3.40
C ALA A 260 5.62 -1.35 -3.04
N THR A 261 6.62 -0.68 -2.45
CA THR A 261 7.86 -1.32 -2.04
C THR A 261 7.78 -1.93 -0.63
N VAL A 262 6.68 -1.75 0.10
CA VAL A 262 6.49 -2.35 1.43
C VAL A 262 6.65 -3.87 1.32
N GLY A 263 7.53 -4.40 2.17
CA GLY A 263 7.81 -5.84 2.25
C GLY A 263 9.02 -6.28 1.42
N PHE A 264 9.51 -5.50 0.46
CA PHE A 264 10.78 -5.81 -0.20
C PHE A 264 11.97 -5.39 0.67
N THR A 265 12.98 -6.25 0.72
CA THR A 265 14.23 -6.01 1.46
C THR A 265 15.37 -5.61 0.52
N ALA A 266 15.19 -5.78 -0.79
CA ALA A 266 16.11 -5.32 -1.81
C ALA A 266 15.38 -4.74 -3.04
N LEU A 267 15.95 -3.69 -3.64
CA LEU A 267 15.41 -2.99 -4.79
C LEU A 267 16.49 -2.78 -5.86
N ILE A 268 16.28 -3.36 -7.03
CA ILE A 268 17.13 -3.18 -8.21
C ILE A 268 16.76 -1.88 -8.92
N THR A 269 17.76 -1.07 -9.28
CA THR A 269 17.56 0.19 -10.01
C THR A 269 18.52 0.33 -11.19
N GLY A 270 18.10 1.09 -12.22
CA GLY A 270 18.93 1.39 -13.39
C GLY A 270 19.84 2.61 -13.24
N ARG A 271 20.21 2.97 -12.00
CA ARG A 271 21.09 4.13 -11.72
C ARG A 271 22.52 3.82 -12.18
N LYS A 272 23.16 4.83 -12.78
CA LYS A 272 24.55 4.78 -13.26
C LYS A 272 25.34 5.99 -12.74
N ARG A 273 26.66 5.87 -12.58
CA ARG A 273 27.53 6.94 -12.06
C ARG A 273 27.51 8.19 -12.93
N HIS A 274 27.47 8.02 -14.26
CA HIS A 274 27.61 9.11 -15.23
C HIS A 274 26.30 9.91 -15.46
N GLN A 275 25.18 9.53 -14.84
CA GLN A 275 23.88 10.20 -15.07
C GLN A 275 23.72 11.54 -14.32
N ASN A 276 24.54 11.86 -13.32
CA ASN A 276 24.56 13.18 -12.66
C ASN A 276 25.85 13.35 -11.85
N ALA A 277 26.31 14.60 -11.64
CA ALA A 277 27.54 14.89 -10.87
C ALA A 277 27.51 14.34 -9.42
N THR A 278 26.31 14.22 -8.82
CA THR A 278 26.11 13.68 -7.46
C THR A 278 26.17 12.16 -7.37
N ARG A 279 26.28 11.43 -8.49
CA ARG A 279 26.26 9.95 -8.54
C ARG A 279 27.63 9.32 -8.75
N ALA A 280 28.72 10.09 -8.80
CA ALA A 280 30.07 9.57 -8.99
C ALA A 280 30.48 8.51 -7.96
N ALA A 281 29.93 8.59 -6.74
CA ALA A 281 30.18 7.64 -5.63
C ALA A 281 29.19 6.46 -5.57
N LEU A 282 28.31 6.28 -6.57
CA LEU A 282 27.32 5.20 -6.60
C LEU A 282 28.02 3.83 -6.54
N LYS A 283 27.67 3.01 -5.54
CA LYS A 283 28.13 1.64 -5.42
C LYS A 283 27.13 0.66 -6.07
N PRO A 284 27.58 -0.52 -6.55
CA PRO A 284 26.70 -1.60 -6.96
C PRO A 284 25.70 -2.00 -5.86
N PHE A 285 26.12 -2.01 -4.59
CA PHE A 285 25.27 -2.28 -3.44
C PHE A 285 25.34 -1.15 -2.42
N GLU A 286 24.20 -0.61 -1.99
CA GLU A 286 24.10 0.41 -0.93
C GLU A 286 22.83 0.18 -0.10
N VAL A 287 22.83 0.55 1.18
CA VAL A 287 21.62 0.48 2.00
C VAL A 287 20.99 1.86 2.11
N LEU A 288 19.69 1.94 1.85
CA LEU A 288 18.92 3.17 1.94
C LEU A 288 17.57 2.89 2.57
N ASP A 289 17.29 3.53 3.70
CA ASP A 289 16.06 3.36 4.49
C ASP A 289 15.76 1.90 4.85
N GLY A 290 16.79 1.15 5.28
CA GLY A 290 16.63 -0.26 5.65
C GLY A 290 16.34 -1.19 4.46
N VAL A 291 16.61 -0.76 3.22
CA VAL A 291 16.47 -1.55 2.00
C VAL A 291 17.77 -1.58 1.23
N LEU A 292 18.20 -2.77 0.80
CA LEU A 292 19.36 -2.92 -0.07
C LEU A 292 19.04 -2.42 -1.47
N ARG A 293 19.75 -1.41 -1.95
CA ARG A 293 19.71 -0.95 -3.34
C ARG A 293 20.77 -1.68 -4.14
N ILE A 294 20.35 -2.25 -5.26
CA ILE A 294 21.20 -2.98 -6.19
C ILE A 294 21.25 -2.16 -7.49
N ASN A 295 22.43 -1.77 -7.92
CA ASN A 295 22.68 -0.95 -9.09
C ASN A 295 23.61 -1.71 -10.06
N PRO A 296 23.14 -2.74 -10.78
CA PRO A 296 24.01 -3.59 -11.60
C PRO A 296 24.73 -2.83 -12.71
N LEU A 297 24.11 -1.73 -13.17
CA LEU A 297 24.63 -0.89 -14.25
C LEU A 297 25.49 0.28 -13.73
N ALA A 298 25.89 0.28 -12.46
CA ALA A 298 26.55 1.44 -11.83
C ALA A 298 27.73 1.98 -12.65
N ASP A 299 28.54 1.07 -13.21
CA ASP A 299 29.76 1.38 -13.97
C ASP A 299 29.57 1.39 -15.49
N TRP A 300 28.38 1.07 -16.01
CA TRP A 300 28.11 1.16 -17.45
C TRP A 300 28.13 2.61 -17.91
N ALA A 301 28.70 2.85 -19.09
CA ALA A 301 28.60 4.08 -19.86
C ALA A 301 27.41 4.02 -20.85
N ALA A 302 27.17 5.11 -21.59
CA ALA A 302 26.12 5.14 -22.60
C ALA A 302 26.42 4.16 -23.75
N GLU A 303 27.69 3.99 -24.08
CA GLU A 303 28.17 3.09 -25.12
C GLU A 303 27.91 1.63 -24.75
N ASP A 304 28.06 1.25 -23.46
CA ASP A 304 27.77 -0.10 -22.99
C ASP A 304 26.27 -0.42 -23.11
N ILE A 305 25.41 0.55 -22.81
CA ILE A 305 23.96 0.42 -23.00
C ILE A 305 23.66 0.18 -24.49
N GLU A 306 24.17 1.03 -25.37
CA GLU A 306 23.92 0.90 -26.82
C GLU A 306 24.49 -0.39 -27.40
N ALA A 307 25.66 -0.82 -26.93
CA ALA A 307 26.26 -2.10 -27.29
C ALA A 307 25.36 -3.27 -26.87
N HIS A 308 24.85 -3.25 -25.63
CA HIS A 308 23.94 -4.28 -25.13
C HIS A 308 22.61 -4.32 -25.89
N LEU A 309 21.97 -3.16 -26.08
CA LEU A 309 20.73 -3.06 -26.85
C LEU A 309 20.90 -3.61 -28.27
N THR A 310 22.03 -3.31 -28.91
CA THR A 310 22.33 -3.76 -30.28
C THR A 310 22.64 -5.25 -30.33
N ALA A 311 23.50 -5.74 -29.43
CA ALA A 311 23.91 -7.15 -29.39
C ALA A 311 22.72 -8.10 -29.15
N HIS A 312 21.74 -7.66 -28.35
CA HIS A 312 20.55 -8.44 -28.00
C HIS A 312 19.31 -8.06 -28.82
N ALA A 313 19.47 -7.23 -29.87
CA ALA A 313 18.38 -6.77 -30.74
C ALA A 313 17.16 -6.21 -29.96
N LEU A 314 17.43 -5.51 -28.86
CA LEU A 314 16.39 -4.99 -27.98
C LEU A 314 15.71 -3.78 -28.62
N PRO A 315 14.36 -3.69 -28.55
CA PRO A 315 13.66 -2.55 -29.12
C PRO A 315 14.06 -1.29 -28.37
N ARG A 316 14.38 -0.21 -29.09
CA ARG A 316 14.62 1.11 -28.48
C ARG A 316 13.30 1.78 -28.15
N HIS A 317 13.31 2.64 -27.13
CA HIS A 317 12.12 3.44 -26.85
C HIS A 317 11.84 4.38 -28.03
N PRO A 318 10.61 4.41 -28.59
CA PRO A 318 10.32 5.10 -29.86
C PRO A 318 10.55 6.62 -29.84
N LEU A 319 10.49 7.25 -28.66
CA LEU A 319 10.82 8.69 -28.51
C LEU A 319 12.32 9.01 -28.62
N VAL A 320 13.22 8.03 -28.52
CA VAL A 320 14.67 8.28 -28.65
C VAL A 320 15.01 8.83 -30.04
N GLU A 321 14.39 8.29 -31.08
CA GLU A 321 14.53 8.78 -32.47
C GLU A 321 14.01 10.22 -32.66
N GLN A 322 13.20 10.70 -31.72
CA GLN A 322 12.66 12.07 -31.71
C GLN A 322 13.49 13.01 -30.80
N GLY A 323 14.67 12.57 -30.35
CA GLY A 323 15.58 13.37 -29.52
C GLY A 323 15.30 13.31 -28.02
N TYR A 324 14.43 12.42 -27.54
CA TYR A 324 14.18 12.24 -26.10
C TYR A 324 15.15 11.23 -25.49
N LEU A 325 16.34 11.68 -25.10
CA LEU A 325 17.39 10.81 -24.54
C LEU A 325 17.18 10.45 -23.06
N SER A 326 16.41 11.25 -22.31
CA SER A 326 15.94 10.91 -20.96
C SER A 326 14.44 11.10 -20.86
N ILE A 327 13.71 10.01 -20.56
CA ILE A 327 12.24 9.98 -20.68
C ILE A 327 11.61 9.86 -19.29
N GLY A 328 10.70 10.78 -18.98
CA GLY A 328 9.86 10.77 -17.79
C GLY A 328 8.40 11.10 -18.13
N CYS A 329 7.73 11.87 -17.27
CA CYS A 329 6.39 12.37 -17.55
C CYS A 329 6.43 13.36 -18.74
N HIS A 330 5.42 13.34 -19.60
CA HIS A 330 5.35 14.20 -20.79
C HIS A 330 5.31 15.69 -20.44
N THR A 331 4.87 16.02 -19.23
CA THR A 331 4.76 17.38 -18.71
C THR A 331 6.10 17.99 -18.29
N CYS A 332 7.14 17.17 -18.06
CA CYS A 332 8.44 17.61 -17.55
C CYS A 332 9.62 17.03 -18.36
N THR A 333 9.38 16.66 -19.61
CA THR A 333 10.38 16.08 -20.51
C THR A 333 10.29 16.75 -21.88
N ARG A 334 11.42 17.25 -22.38
CA ARG A 334 11.58 17.78 -23.74
C ARG A 334 12.67 17.01 -24.50
N PRO A 335 12.70 17.05 -25.84
CA PRO A 335 13.85 16.56 -26.60
C PRO A 335 15.07 17.45 -26.32
N VAL A 336 16.27 16.88 -26.48
CA VAL A 336 17.55 17.60 -26.34
C VAL A 336 18.09 17.99 -27.72
N GLN A 337 18.86 19.07 -27.77
CA GLN A 337 19.60 19.48 -28.97
C GLN A 337 20.87 18.64 -29.14
N GLU A 338 21.44 18.66 -30.34
CA GLU A 338 22.73 17.99 -30.59
C GLU A 338 23.83 18.59 -29.69
N GLY A 339 24.55 17.73 -28.97
CA GLY A 339 25.59 18.13 -28.02
C GLY A 339 25.09 18.54 -26.62
N GLU A 340 23.77 18.61 -26.38
CA GLU A 340 23.23 18.76 -25.02
C GLU A 340 23.38 17.46 -24.22
N ASP A 341 23.54 17.58 -22.89
CA ASP A 341 23.49 16.43 -21.98
C ASP A 341 22.15 15.68 -22.11
N ALA A 342 22.19 14.35 -22.08
CA ALA A 342 21.01 13.50 -22.29
C ALA A 342 19.86 13.78 -21.29
N ARG A 343 20.16 14.28 -20.08
CA ARG A 343 19.17 14.67 -19.07
C ARG A 343 18.82 16.16 -19.10
N ALA A 344 19.45 16.99 -19.93
CA ALA A 344 19.12 18.42 -20.07
C ALA A 344 17.65 18.65 -20.45
N GLY A 345 17.00 17.66 -21.07
CA GLY A 345 15.58 17.69 -21.38
C GLY A 345 14.63 17.48 -20.18
N ARG A 346 15.16 17.13 -18.99
CA ARG A 346 14.37 16.91 -17.77
C ARG A 346 14.30 18.19 -16.95
N TRP A 347 13.09 18.59 -16.55
CA TRP A 347 12.87 19.78 -15.71
C TRP A 347 13.50 21.08 -16.27
N SER A 348 13.63 21.19 -17.59
CA SER A 348 14.19 22.37 -18.25
C SER A 348 13.40 23.62 -17.86
N GLY A 349 14.08 24.59 -17.22
CA GLY A 349 13.47 25.81 -16.67
C GLY A 349 12.99 25.70 -15.21
N MET A 350 13.34 24.63 -14.49
CA MET A 350 13.05 24.44 -13.06
C MET A 350 14.34 24.20 -12.27
N ASP A 351 14.36 24.53 -10.96
CA ASP A 351 15.52 24.33 -10.07
C ASP A 351 15.75 22.87 -9.64
N LYS A 352 15.23 21.90 -10.40
CA LYS A 352 15.18 20.48 -10.02
C LYS A 352 16.14 19.65 -10.84
N THR A 353 17.06 18.95 -10.17
CA THR A 353 18.11 18.15 -10.80
C THR A 353 17.91 16.63 -10.67
N GLU A 354 17.18 16.17 -9.64
CA GLU A 354 16.95 14.75 -9.39
C GLU A 354 15.50 14.44 -8.98
N CYS A 355 15.06 13.22 -9.26
CA CYS A 355 13.74 12.78 -8.82
C CYS A 355 13.79 12.31 -7.36
N GLY A 356 12.81 12.71 -6.55
CA GLY A 356 12.71 12.35 -5.12
C GLY A 356 12.62 10.85 -4.82
N ILE A 357 12.39 10.00 -5.81
CA ILE A 357 12.36 8.54 -5.67
C ILE A 357 13.71 7.91 -5.27
N HIS A 358 14.81 8.65 -5.37
CA HIS A 358 16.17 8.16 -5.12
C HIS A 358 16.86 8.83 -3.91
N LEU A 359 16.20 9.77 -3.24
CA LEU A 359 16.81 10.61 -2.21
C LEU A 359 16.62 10.06 -0.78
N GLY A 360 16.14 8.83 -0.63
CA GLY A 360 15.76 8.25 0.67
C GLY A 360 14.58 9.00 1.31
N ARG A 361 14.35 8.83 2.61
CA ARG A 361 13.40 9.65 3.37
C ARG A 361 13.71 11.13 3.15
N ARG A 362 12.85 11.79 2.38
CA ARG A 362 12.75 13.25 2.39
C ARG A 362 12.48 13.64 3.84
N GLU A 363 13.39 14.38 4.47
CA GLU A 363 13.04 15.10 5.69
C GLU A 363 11.78 15.93 5.40
N PRO A 364 10.82 15.99 6.32
CA PRO A 364 9.64 16.80 6.13
C PRO A 364 10.08 18.23 5.84
N ILE A 365 9.56 18.81 4.76
CA ILE A 365 9.71 20.24 4.49
C ILE A 365 9.14 20.95 5.73
N ALA A 366 10.00 21.64 6.47
CA ALA A 366 9.59 22.44 7.61
C ALA A 366 8.54 23.46 7.12
N ALA A 367 7.41 23.49 7.81
CA ALA A 367 6.26 24.33 7.50
C ALA A 367 6.60 25.83 7.51
#